data_AF-A0A377DN61-F1
#
_entry.id   AF-A0A377DN61-F1
#
_cell.length_a   1.000
_cell.length_b   1.000
_cell.length_c   1.000
_cell.angle_alpha   90.00
_cell.angle_beta   90.00
_cell.angle_gamma   90.00
#
_symmetry.space_group_name_H-M   'P 1'
#
loop_
_entity.id
_entity.type
_entity.pdbx_description
1 polymer ?
#
loop_
_entity_poly.entity_id
_entity_poly.type
_entity_poly.pdbx_seq_one_letter_code
_entity_poly.pdbx_strand_id
1 'polypeptide(L)'
;MMDLPGEQLIDWGGALRWLKSTAEDNQIHRIARNAGGHATRFSAGDGGFAPLSAPLFRYHQQLKQQLDPCGVFNPGRMYAEL
;
A
#
# COMPACT_ATOMS: atom_id res chain seq x y z
N MET A 1 18.11 5.90 13.76
CA MET A 1 17.09 6.03 12.68
C MET A 1 16.81 4.64 12.13
N MET A 2 15.59 4.33 11.69
CA MET A 2 15.29 2.99 11.13
C MET A 2 16.13 2.75 9.88
N ASP A 3 16.70 1.55 9.76
CA ASP A 3 17.49 1.16 8.59
C ASP A 3 16.54 0.76 7.46
N LEU A 4 16.40 1.63 6.46
CA LEU A 4 15.54 1.44 5.28
C LEU A 4 16.42 1.45 4.03
N PRO A 5 16.09 0.64 3.00
CA PRO A 5 16.90 0.58 1.79
C PRO A 5 16.65 1.79 0.90
N GLY A 6 17.21 2.95 1.24
CA GLY A 6 17.09 4.17 0.44
C GLY A 6 17.19 5.46 1.23
N GLU A 7 16.97 6.56 0.54
CA GLU A 7 16.99 7.89 1.13
C GLU A 7 15.66 8.18 1.84
N GLN A 8 15.76 8.69 3.06
CA GLN A 8 14.62 8.93 3.92
C GLN A 8 14.42 10.44 4.13
N LEU A 9 13.17 10.89 4.07
CA LEU A 9 12.76 12.22 4.52
C LEU A 9 11.65 12.07 5.58
N ILE A 10 11.81 12.79 6.69
CA ILE A 10 10.82 12.84 7.76
C ILE A 10 10.11 14.17 7.69
N ASP A 11 8.79 14.11 7.73
CA ASP A 11 7.90 15.27 7.66
C ASP A 11 6.89 15.21 8.83
N TRP A 12 6.12 16.29 9.02
CA TRP A 12 5.05 16.40 10.02
C TRP A 12 5.50 16.04 11.44
N GLY A 13 6.71 16.44 11.84
CA GLY A 13 7.25 16.16 13.18
C GLY A 13 7.46 14.66 13.47
N GLY A 14 7.60 13.83 12.44
CA GLY A 14 7.77 12.37 12.60
C GLY A 14 6.54 11.54 12.23
N ALA A 15 5.40 12.17 11.93
CA ALA A 15 4.16 11.49 11.59
C ALA A 15 4.14 10.93 10.16
N LEU A 16 5.02 11.41 9.27
CA LEU A 16 5.15 10.91 7.91
C LEU A 16 6.61 10.65 7.56
N ARG A 17 6.86 9.47 6.97
CA ARG A 17 8.17 9.08 6.45
C ARG A 17 8.06 8.82 4.95
N TRP A 18 8.77 9.62 4.18
CA TRP A 18 8.99 9.39 2.76
C TRP A 18 10.24 8.55 2.57
N LEU A 19 10.18 7.60 1.64
CA LEU A 19 11.31 6.73 1.28
C LEU A 19 11.46 6.74 -0.24
N LYS A 20 12.64 7.17 -0.72
CA LYS A 20 13.06 7.01 -2.11
C LYS A 20 13.95 5.78 -2.19
N SER A 21 13.47 4.75 -2.88
CA SER A 21 14.12 3.43 -2.93
C SER A 21 13.97 2.79 -4.31
N THR A 22 14.90 1.90 -4.65
CA THR A 22 14.80 0.97 -5.78
C THR A 22 14.47 -0.46 -5.33
N ALA A 23 14.22 -0.68 -4.04
CA ALA A 23 13.83 -1.97 -3.51
C ALA A 23 12.38 -2.30 -3.89
N GLU A 24 12.10 -3.60 -4.01
CA GLU A 24 10.77 -4.11 -4.30
C GLU A 24 9.75 -3.74 -3.22
N ASP A 25 8.51 -3.45 -3.63
CA ASP A 25 7.41 -3.07 -2.74
C ASP A 25 7.23 -4.08 -1.59
N ASN A 26 7.33 -5.38 -1.90
CA ASN A 26 7.21 -6.47 -0.92
C ASN A 26 8.24 -6.37 0.23
N GLN A 27 9.47 -5.93 -0.06
CA GLN A 27 10.50 -5.73 0.95
C GLN A 27 10.11 -4.58 1.88
N ILE A 28 9.67 -3.45 1.31
CA ILE A 28 9.25 -2.27 2.07
C ILE A 28 8.01 -2.58 2.92
N HIS A 29 7.01 -3.27 2.36
CA HIS A 29 5.80 -3.69 3.08
C HIS A 29 6.13 -4.59 4.27
N ARG A 30 7.07 -5.53 4.13
CA ARG A 30 7.51 -6.39 5.23
C ARG A 30 8.16 -5.58 6.36
N ILE A 31 9.02 -4.62 6.01
CA ILE A 31 9.66 -3.75 7.01
C ILE A 31 8.61 -2.92 7.75
N ALA A 32 7.69 -2.28 7.02
CA ALA A 32 6.62 -1.48 7.61
C ALA A 32 5.73 -2.33 8.53
N ARG A 33 5.33 -3.53 8.08
CA ARG A 33 4.51 -4.48 8.87
C ARG A 33 5.21 -4.89 10.16
N ASN A 34 6.51 -5.21 10.10
CA ASN A 34 7.28 -5.59 11.27
C ASN A 34 7.40 -4.44 12.30
N ALA A 35 7.29 -3.20 11.84
CA ALA A 35 7.22 -2.01 12.70
C ALA A 35 5.78 -1.66 13.13
N GLY A 36 4.78 -2.48 12.81
CA GLY A 36 3.37 -2.24 13.13
C GLY A 36 2.66 -1.21 12.24
N GLY A 37 3.24 -0.87 11.09
CA GLY A 37 2.71 0.12 10.14
C GLY A 37 2.45 -0.43 8.74
N HIS A 38 2.20 0.48 7.80
CA HIS A 38 2.01 0.19 6.38
C HIS A 38 2.85 1.15 5.53
N ALA A 39 3.12 0.77 4.28
CA ALA A 39 3.74 1.63 3.28
C ALA A 39 2.94 1.56 1.99
N THR A 40 2.80 2.71 1.33
CA THR A 40 2.15 2.83 0.02
C THR A 40 3.10 3.54 -0.92
N ARG A 41 3.30 2.97 -2.11
CA ARG A 41 4.11 3.61 -3.14
C ARG A 41 3.42 4.89 -3.64
N PHE A 42 4.16 5.99 -3.66
CA PHE A 42 3.67 7.28 -4.14
C PHE A 42 3.78 7.44 -5.67
N SER A 43 4.79 6.83 -6.29
CA SER A 43 4.97 6.86 -7.74
C SER A 43 3.96 5.98 -8.48
N ALA A 44 3.69 6.34 -9.74
CA ALA A 44 2.79 5.59 -10.63
C ALA A 44 3.26 4.14 -10.88
N GLY A 45 2.31 3.30 -11.30
CA GLY A 45 2.48 1.89 -11.63
C GLY A 45 1.45 1.02 -10.91
N ASP A 46 1.36 -0.24 -11.33
CA ASP A 46 0.44 -1.21 -10.72
C ASP A 46 0.95 -1.69 -9.36
N GLY A 47 0.02 -2.01 -8.45
CA GLY A 47 0.34 -2.42 -7.08
C GLY A 47 0.83 -1.26 -6.19
N GLY A 48 1.69 -1.58 -5.23
CA GLY A 48 2.30 -0.60 -4.31
C GLY A 48 1.53 -0.32 -3.02
N PHE A 49 0.27 -0.76 -2.92
CA PHE A 49 -0.48 -0.75 -1.65
C PHE A 49 -0.05 -1.95 -0.78
N ALA A 50 0.03 -1.74 0.52
CA ALA A 50 0.32 -2.82 1.46
C ALA A 50 -0.76 -3.91 1.35
N PRO A 51 -0.38 -5.20 1.27
CA PRO A 51 -1.36 -6.27 1.09
C PRO A 51 -2.28 -6.39 2.31
N LEU A 52 -3.58 -6.52 2.03
CA LEU A 52 -4.62 -6.75 3.03
C LEU A 52 -4.54 -8.18 3.57
N SER A 53 -4.98 -8.37 4.81
CA SER A 53 -5.28 -9.70 5.31
C SER A 53 -6.46 -10.29 4.53
N ALA A 54 -6.52 -11.62 4.43
CA ALA A 54 -7.60 -12.29 3.70
C ALA A 54 -9.02 -11.87 4.14
N PRO A 55 -9.32 -11.67 5.45
CA PRO A 55 -10.62 -11.17 5.87
C PRO A 55 -10.92 -9.75 5.38
N LEU A 56 -9.96 -8.83 5.46
CA LEU A 56 -10.14 -7.45 5.00
C LEU A 56 -10.33 -7.42 3.48
N PHE A 57 -9.55 -8.20 2.75
CA PHE A 57 -9.67 -8.31 1.29
C PHE A 57 -11.08 -8.75 0.88
N ARG A 58 -11.63 -9.79 1.54
CA ARG A 58 -13.01 -10.25 1.31
C ARG A 58 -14.04 -9.14 1.52
N TYR A 59 -13.90 -8.34 2.59
CA TYR A 59 -14.83 -7.23 2.84
C TYR A 59 -14.70 -6.13 1.79
N HIS A 60 -13.49 -5.79 1.36
CA HIS A 60 -13.27 -4.82 0.29
C HIS A 60 -13.94 -5.27 -1.02
N GLN A 61 -13.82 -6.55 -1.36
CA GLN A 61 -14.45 -7.11 -2.57
C GLN A 61 -15.98 -7.04 -2.50
N GLN A 62 -16.56 -7.42 -1.36
CA GLN A 62 -18.01 -7.34 -1.15
C GLN A 62 -18.51 -5.89 -1.24
N LEU A 63 -17.78 -4.95 -0.63
CA LEU A 63 -18.15 -3.53 -0.67
C LEU A 63 -18.08 -2.98 -2.09
N LYS A 64 -17.01 -3.30 -2.83
CA LYS A 64 -16.83 -2.91 -4.22
C LYS A 64 -17.95 -3.45 -5.10
N GLN A 65 -18.34 -4.71 -4.93
CA GLN A 65 -19.42 -5.32 -5.71
C GLN A 65 -20.80 -4.71 -5.40
N GLN A 66 -21.05 -4.26 -4.18
CA GLN A 66 -22.30 -3.58 -3.83
C GLN A 66 -22.36 -2.15 -4.38
N LEU A 67 -21.23 -1.42 -4.35
CA LEU A 67 -21.17 -0.01 -4.76
C LEU A 67 -20.95 0.18 -6.27
N ASP A 68 -20.30 -0.77 -6.93
CA ASP A 68 -19.99 -0.73 -8.36
C ASP A 68 -20.15 -2.12 -9.00
N PRO A 69 -21.40 -2.62 -9.13
CA PRO A 69 -21.66 -3.97 -9.66
C PRO A 69 -21.15 -4.17 -11.10
N CYS A 70 -21.03 -3.09 -11.86
CA CYS A 70 -20.57 -3.09 -13.25
C CYS A 70 -19.05 -2.86 -13.39
N GLY A 71 -18.33 -2.60 -12.28
CA GLY A 71 -16.88 -2.39 -12.29
C GLY A 71 -16.39 -1.15 -13.06
N VAL A 72 -17.21 -0.09 -13.12
CA VAL A 72 -16.89 1.13 -13.90
C VAL A 72 -15.85 2.00 -13.21
N PHE A 73 -15.81 2.02 -11.88
CA PHE A 73 -14.96 2.93 -11.13
C PHE A 73 -13.57 2.35 -10.87
N ASN A 74 -12.54 2.93 -11.50
CA ASN A 74 -11.13 2.60 -11.27
C ASN A 74 -10.81 1.09 -11.36
N PRO A 75 -11.13 0.40 -12.48
CA PRO A 75 -10.82 -1.02 -12.61
C PRO A 75 -9.33 -1.28 -12.43
N GLY A 76 -8.99 -2.30 -11.63
CA GLY A 76 -7.60 -2.69 -11.35
C GLY A 76 -6.82 -1.77 -10.41
N ARG A 77 -7.41 -0.68 -9.89
CA ARG A 77 -6.71 0.24 -8.98
C ARG A 77 -6.68 -0.33 -7.56
N MET A 78 -5.59 -0.03 -6.85
CA MET A 78 -5.28 -0.49 -5.49
C MET A 78 -4.96 -1.98 -5.41
N TYR A 79 -5.94 -2.84 -5.69
CA TYR A 79 -5.80 -4.29 -5.70
C TYR A 79 -6.47 -4.79 -6.97
N ALA A 80 -5.71 -5.47 -7.82
CA ALA A 80 -6.18 -5.87 -9.16
C ALA A 80 -7.33 -6.88 -9.11
N GLU A 81 -7.46 -7.57 -7.97
CA GLU A 81 -8.45 -8.62 -7.72
C GLU A 81 -9.77 -8.09 -7.13
N LEU A 82 -9.92 -6.76 -6.96
CA LEU A 82 -11.17 -6.09 -6.55
C LEU A 82 -11.96 -5.55 -7.74
#